data_AF-A0A223HJ80-F1
#
_entry.id   AF-A0A223HJ80-F1
#
_cell.length_a   1.000
_cell.length_b   1.000
_cell.length_c   1.000
_cell.angle_alpha   90.00
_cell.angle_beta   90.00
_cell.angle_gamma   90.00
#
_symmetry.space_group_name_H-M   'P 1'
#
loop_
_entity.id
_entity.type
_entity.pdbx_description
1 polymer ?
#
loop_
_entity_poly.entity_id
_entity_poly.type
_entity_poly.pdbx_seq_one_letter_code
_entity_poly.pdbx_strand_id
1 'polypeptide(L)'
;MNFISKLFKKNVSEAEEAGKGSVEEFVSLIRVYYQAVMAVNLGITNLNMLADMALFKRMLKIPTQNNKLGVAEKSRVRKVLMEDYGLSEAFFKEIDSSVKKNCKNQNDIKTYFFMFQGFCNDLFNLLGNLMQWKFRFSMLVKKLLYNMTTKTVHDILTKSEWKDISVQKAAWSVRKYAEKLGYSEQWITDFVYNVVLLAKEDQKKELKKNKEA
;
A
#
# COMPACT_ATOMS: atom_id res chain seq x y z
N MET A 1 -7.00 13.02 15.09
CA MET A 1 -6.12 12.44 16.13
C MET A 1 -6.59 11.03 16.57
N ASN A 2 -6.95 10.12 15.64
CA ASN A 2 -7.59 8.83 15.99
C ASN A 2 -7.01 7.57 15.31
N PHE A 3 -5.87 7.70 14.63
CA PHE A 3 -5.35 6.72 13.66
C PHE A 3 -4.54 5.57 14.27
N ILE A 4 -3.80 5.82 15.36
CA ILE A 4 -2.90 4.81 15.98
C ILE A 4 -3.42 4.28 17.32
N SER A 5 -4.40 4.95 17.95
CA SER A 5 -5.01 4.46 19.19
C SER A 5 -5.65 3.08 19.02
N LYS A 6 -6.11 2.73 17.82
CA LYS A 6 -6.62 1.40 17.45
C LYS A 6 -5.53 0.36 17.23
N LEU A 7 -4.35 0.75 16.73
CA LEU A 7 -3.24 -0.17 16.47
C LEU A 7 -2.60 -0.71 17.77
N PHE A 8 -2.85 -0.05 18.92
CA PHE A 8 -2.23 -0.39 20.21
C PHE A 8 -3.20 -0.75 21.34
N LYS A 9 -4.52 -0.64 21.15
CA LYS A 9 -5.51 -1.19 22.09
C LYS A 9 -5.77 -2.67 21.80
N LYS A 10 -4.79 -3.54 22.05
CA LYS A 10 -5.02 -4.99 22.11
C LYS A 10 -4.66 -5.50 23.51
N ASN A 11 -5.53 -5.19 24.46
CA ASN A 11 -5.65 -5.92 25.72
C ASN A 11 -7.09 -6.46 25.80
N VAL A 12 -7.18 -7.79 25.67
CA VAL A 12 -8.20 -8.73 26.17
C VAL A 12 -9.67 -8.51 25.77
N SER A 13 -10.26 -9.60 25.28
CA SER A 13 -11.69 -9.87 25.00
C SER A 13 -12.39 -9.01 23.94
N GLU A 14 -12.22 -9.41 22.67
CA GLU A 14 -13.22 -9.37 21.57
C GLU A 14 -12.50 -9.70 20.26
N ALA A 15 -11.97 -10.91 20.20
CA ALA A 15 -11.35 -11.44 19.00
C ALA A 15 -12.46 -11.95 18.06
N GLU A 16 -13.10 -11.04 17.32
CA GLU A 16 -13.73 -11.35 16.01
C GLU A 16 -14.24 -10.12 15.21
N GLU A 17 -14.32 -8.91 15.77
CA GLU A 17 -14.82 -7.72 15.03
C GLU A 17 -13.90 -6.48 15.03
N ALA A 18 -12.66 -6.59 15.49
CA ALA A 18 -11.64 -5.56 15.21
C ALA A 18 -11.22 -5.65 13.74
N GLY A 19 -12.05 -5.08 12.84
CA GLY A 19 -11.78 -5.03 11.41
C GLY A 19 -10.39 -4.46 11.11
N LYS A 20 -9.80 -4.87 9.99
CA LYS A 20 -8.49 -4.37 9.55
C LYS A 20 -8.51 -2.83 9.51
N GLY A 21 -7.31 -2.23 9.63
CA GLY A 21 -7.12 -0.78 9.59
C GLY A 21 -7.71 -0.12 8.35
N SER A 22 -7.90 1.19 8.34
CA SER A 22 -8.50 1.88 7.18
C SER A 22 -7.59 1.85 5.94
N VAL A 23 -8.13 2.19 4.76
CA VAL A 23 -7.32 2.37 3.54
C VAL A 23 -6.19 3.39 3.78
N GLU A 24 -6.50 4.48 4.48
CA GLU A 24 -5.52 5.52 4.81
C GLU A 24 -4.39 4.98 5.70
N GLU A 25 -4.74 4.13 6.67
CA GLU A 25 -3.80 3.43 7.56
C GLU A 25 -2.83 2.55 6.79
N PHE A 26 -3.36 1.70 5.92
CA PHE A 26 -2.55 0.83 5.08
C PHE A 26 -1.60 1.62 4.18
N VAL A 27 -2.10 2.61 3.44
CA VAL A 27 -1.27 3.38 2.50
C VAL A 27 -0.22 4.22 3.23
N SER A 28 -0.53 4.75 4.42
CA SER A 28 0.46 5.46 5.25
C SER A 28 1.58 4.52 5.70
N LEU A 29 1.25 3.31 6.18
CA LEU A 29 2.26 2.31 6.55
C LEU A 29 3.16 1.95 5.37
N ILE A 30 2.59 1.78 4.18
CA ILE A 30 3.36 1.55 2.95
C ILE A 30 4.31 2.72 2.68
N ARG A 31 3.85 3.98 2.76
CA ARG A 31 4.72 5.17 2.59
C ARG A 31 5.84 5.24 3.62
N VAL A 32 5.54 4.94 4.88
CA VAL A 32 6.57 4.87 5.94
C VAL A 32 7.61 3.80 5.61
N TYR A 33 7.18 2.63 5.12
CA TYR A 33 8.12 1.58 4.70
C TYR A 33 9.05 2.07 3.58
N TYR A 34 8.52 2.70 2.52
CA TYR A 34 9.34 3.28 1.45
C TYR A 34 10.34 4.31 1.99
N GLN A 35 9.89 5.25 2.82
CA GLN A 35 10.74 6.29 3.37
C GLN A 35 11.82 5.72 4.31
N ALA A 36 11.50 4.68 5.08
CA ALA A 36 12.47 3.98 5.92
C ALA A 36 13.53 3.24 5.10
N VAL A 37 13.15 2.60 3.99
CA VAL A 37 14.10 1.99 3.04
C VAL A 37 15.00 3.06 2.42
N MET A 38 14.44 4.19 1.98
CA MET A 38 15.21 5.31 1.44
C MET A 38 16.19 5.88 2.47
N ALA A 39 15.76 6.02 3.73
CA ALA A 39 16.61 6.50 4.81
C ALA A 39 17.85 5.62 5.00
N VAL A 40 17.63 4.30 5.04
CA VAL A 40 18.70 3.31 5.22
C VAL A 40 19.64 3.28 4.01
N ASN A 41 19.08 3.25 2.79
CA ASN A 41 19.87 3.11 1.56
C ASN A 41 20.68 4.37 1.22
N LEU A 42 20.13 5.56 1.49
CA LEU A 42 20.74 6.85 1.13
C LEU A 42 21.48 7.52 2.30
N GLY A 43 21.51 6.89 3.49
CA GLY A 43 22.17 7.44 4.67
C GLY A 43 21.54 8.76 5.15
N ILE A 44 20.21 8.90 5.08
CA ILE A 44 19.52 10.14 5.46
C ILE A 44 19.59 10.32 6.97
N THR A 45 20.09 11.47 7.42
CA THR A 45 20.16 11.87 8.83
C THR A 45 19.13 12.95 9.18
N ASN A 46 18.70 13.76 8.20
CA ASN A 46 17.66 14.76 8.39
C ASN A 46 16.27 14.13 8.30
N LEU A 47 15.64 13.91 9.47
CA LEU A 47 14.32 13.29 9.58
C LEU A 47 13.23 14.06 8.80
N ASN A 48 13.34 15.38 8.67
CA ASN A 48 12.32 16.20 8.02
C ASN A 48 12.22 15.97 6.51
N MET A 49 13.20 15.30 5.90
CA MET A 49 13.14 14.91 4.49
C MET A 49 12.13 13.79 4.20
N LEU A 50 11.66 13.10 5.25
CA LEU A 50 10.84 11.91 5.16
C LEU A 50 9.60 12.08 6.03
N ALA A 51 8.62 12.85 5.53
CA ALA A 51 7.51 13.35 6.34
C ALA A 51 6.66 12.26 7.02
N ASP A 52 6.27 11.21 6.30
CA ASP A 52 5.46 10.12 6.86
C ASP A 52 6.25 9.35 7.94
N MET A 53 7.51 9.03 7.67
CA MET A 53 8.40 8.34 8.63
C MET A 53 8.68 9.23 9.86
N ALA A 54 8.88 10.53 9.66
CA ALA A 54 9.06 11.49 10.73
C ALA A 54 7.85 11.54 11.66
N LEU A 55 6.65 11.62 11.07
CA LEU A 55 5.40 11.59 11.81
C LEU A 55 5.24 10.26 12.56
N PHE A 56 5.43 9.14 11.89
CA PHE A 56 5.34 7.80 12.47
C PHE A 56 6.29 7.62 13.67
N LYS A 57 7.57 7.98 13.49
CA LYS A 57 8.60 7.92 14.53
C LYS A 57 8.24 8.75 15.75
N ARG A 58 7.78 10.00 15.56
CA ARG A 58 7.41 10.91 16.65
C ARG A 58 6.19 10.39 17.42
N MET A 59 5.15 9.96 16.70
CA MET A 59 3.92 9.46 17.33
C MET A 59 4.17 8.20 18.16
N LEU A 60 4.98 7.28 17.64
CA LEU A 60 5.27 6.01 18.30
C LEU A 60 6.49 6.03 19.21
N LYS A 61 7.15 7.18 19.34
CA LYS A 61 8.39 7.35 20.11
C LYS A 61 9.42 6.27 19.78
N ILE A 62 9.56 5.93 18.49
CA ILE A 62 10.48 4.87 18.05
C ILE A 62 11.92 5.37 18.24
N PRO A 63 12.77 4.67 18.99
CA PRO A 63 14.17 5.07 19.15
C PRO A 63 14.93 4.87 17.83
N THR A 64 15.95 5.70 17.58
CA THR A 64 16.92 5.42 16.52
C THR A 64 17.72 4.17 16.87
N GLN A 65 17.99 3.34 15.86
CA GLN A 65 18.77 2.11 16.05
C GLN A 65 20.10 2.26 15.32
N ASN A 66 21.20 1.95 16.01
CA ASN A 66 22.56 2.06 15.48
C ASN A 66 22.88 3.46 14.91
N ASN A 67 22.33 4.52 15.53
CA ASN A 67 22.45 5.92 15.06
C ASN A 67 21.97 6.15 13.61
N LYS A 68 21.14 5.26 13.05
CA LYS A 68 20.61 5.35 11.70
C LYS A 68 19.08 5.52 11.72
N LEU A 69 18.59 6.43 10.88
CA LEU A 69 17.15 6.53 10.61
C LEU A 69 16.69 5.37 9.73
N GLY A 70 15.43 4.97 9.88
CA GLY A 70 14.75 3.99 9.04
C GLY A 70 14.96 2.54 9.46
N VAL A 71 15.96 2.20 10.27
CA VAL A 71 16.19 0.79 10.69
C VAL A 71 15.04 0.28 11.55
N ALA A 72 14.74 0.99 12.65
CA ALA A 72 13.70 0.59 13.58
C ALA A 72 12.29 0.77 12.97
N GLU A 73 12.08 1.85 12.23
CA GLU A 73 10.81 2.15 11.57
C GLU A 73 10.48 1.09 10.51
N LYS A 74 11.45 0.72 9.67
CA LYS A 74 11.29 -0.34 8.65
C LYS A 74 10.90 -1.66 9.29
N SER A 75 11.59 -2.07 10.36
CA SER A 75 11.30 -3.31 11.08
C SER A 75 9.89 -3.32 11.69
N ARG A 76 9.51 -2.23 12.37
CA ARG A 76 8.20 -2.08 13.01
C ARG A 76 7.07 -2.13 11.99
N VAL A 77 7.20 -1.37 10.90
CA VAL A 77 6.17 -1.31 9.85
C VAL A 77 6.06 -2.62 9.10
N ARG A 78 7.18 -3.28 8.79
CA ARG A 78 7.16 -4.61 8.18
C ARG A 78 6.35 -5.58 9.03
N LYS A 79 6.63 -5.65 10.34
CA LYS A 79 5.93 -6.53 11.27
C LYS A 79 4.41 -6.28 11.23
N VAL A 80 3.98 -5.02 11.35
CA VAL A 80 2.55 -4.63 11.28
C VAL A 80 1.94 -5.05 9.93
N LEU A 81 2.62 -4.77 8.83
CA LEU A 81 2.13 -5.09 7.49
C LEU A 81 2.05 -6.60 7.21
N MET A 82 2.91 -7.40 7.82
CA MET A 82 2.83 -8.87 7.76
C MET A 82 1.68 -9.41 8.63
N GLU A 83 1.62 -8.98 9.89
CA GLU A 83 0.67 -9.51 10.88
C GLU A 83 -0.78 -9.09 10.59
N ASP A 84 -1.01 -7.81 10.29
CA ASP A 84 -2.36 -7.26 10.17
C ASP A 84 -2.90 -7.32 8.74
N TYR A 85 -2.02 -7.26 7.74
CA TYR A 85 -2.39 -7.19 6.32
C TYR A 85 -2.00 -8.45 5.52
N GLY A 86 -1.25 -9.38 6.10
CA GLY A 86 -0.88 -10.64 5.47
C GLY A 86 0.10 -10.50 4.32
N LEU A 87 0.91 -9.43 4.29
CA LEU A 87 1.93 -9.24 3.27
C LEU A 87 3.13 -10.17 3.50
N SER A 88 3.71 -10.67 2.42
CA SER A 88 4.85 -11.60 2.48
C SER A 88 6.19 -10.87 2.54
N GLU A 89 7.26 -11.56 2.96
CA GLU A 89 8.63 -11.02 2.88
C GLU A 89 9.04 -10.64 1.44
N ALA A 90 8.53 -11.35 0.42
CA ALA A 90 8.80 -11.04 -0.97
C ALA A 90 8.27 -9.64 -1.36
N PHE A 91 7.10 -9.26 -0.84
CA PHE A 91 6.52 -7.94 -1.07
C PHE A 91 7.48 -6.81 -0.68
N PHE A 92 8.12 -6.95 0.49
CA PHE A 92 9.07 -5.97 1.01
C PHE A 92 10.40 -5.97 0.26
N LYS A 93 10.87 -7.14 -0.19
CA LYS A 93 12.10 -7.25 -0.99
C LYS A 93 11.98 -6.53 -2.33
N GLU A 94 10.81 -6.54 -2.95
CA GLU A 94 10.58 -5.79 -4.19
C GLU A 94 10.61 -4.28 -3.94
N ILE A 95 10.03 -3.79 -2.84
CA ILE A 95 10.16 -2.37 -2.45
C ILE A 95 11.63 -2.00 -2.22
N ASP A 96 12.35 -2.82 -1.45
CA ASP A 96 13.77 -2.62 -1.17
C ASP A 96 14.60 -2.53 -2.48
N SER A 97 14.30 -3.43 -3.43
CA SER A 97 14.97 -3.50 -4.73
C SER A 97 14.60 -2.33 -5.64
N SER A 98 13.33 -1.95 -5.69
CA SER A 98 12.83 -0.80 -6.44
C SER A 98 13.50 0.50 -5.98
N VAL A 99 13.53 0.75 -4.66
CA VAL A 99 14.20 1.93 -4.10
C VAL A 99 15.69 1.90 -4.39
N LYS A 100 16.36 0.75 -4.22
CA LYS A 100 17.80 0.62 -4.53
C LYS A 100 18.10 0.86 -6.02
N LYS A 101 17.20 0.43 -6.92
CA LYS A 101 17.33 0.64 -8.36
C LYS A 101 17.14 2.10 -8.74
N ASN A 102 16.11 2.75 -8.20
CA ASN A 102 15.61 4.04 -8.70
C ASN A 102 16.06 5.26 -7.87
N CYS A 103 16.48 5.07 -6.61
CA CYS A 103 16.99 6.15 -5.77
C CYS A 103 18.49 5.95 -5.50
N LYS A 104 19.34 6.71 -6.19
CA LYS A 104 20.81 6.67 -6.01
C LYS A 104 21.29 7.79 -5.10
N ASN A 105 20.55 8.89 -5.04
CA ASN A 105 20.84 10.04 -4.19
C ASN A 105 19.52 10.62 -3.63
N GLN A 106 19.63 11.62 -2.76
CA GLN A 106 18.47 12.21 -2.07
C GLN A 106 17.53 13.01 -3.00
N ASN A 107 18.02 13.51 -4.14
CA ASN A 107 17.18 14.24 -5.11
C ASN A 107 16.21 13.29 -5.83
N ASP A 108 16.56 12.01 -5.93
CA ASP A 108 15.73 10.99 -6.58
C ASP A 108 14.46 10.66 -5.78
N ILE A 109 14.41 10.99 -4.48
CA ILE A 109 13.28 10.68 -3.59
C ILE A 109 11.98 11.29 -4.12
N LYS A 110 12.01 12.58 -4.50
CA LYS A 110 10.83 13.28 -5.02
C LYS A 110 10.38 12.68 -6.35
N THR A 111 11.34 12.46 -7.25
CA THR A 111 11.08 11.86 -8.57
C THR A 111 10.49 10.45 -8.44
N TYR A 112 11.00 9.66 -7.51
CA TYR A 112 10.49 8.32 -7.21
C TYR A 112 9.04 8.37 -6.72
N PHE A 113 8.72 9.24 -5.77
CA PHE A 113 7.35 9.34 -5.27
C PHE A 113 6.38 9.88 -6.31
N PHE A 114 6.81 10.79 -7.19
CA PHE A 114 5.99 11.21 -8.32
C PHE A 114 5.67 10.04 -9.26
N MET A 115 6.68 9.23 -9.58
CA MET A 115 6.50 8.01 -10.39
C MET A 115 5.57 6.99 -9.70
N PHE A 116 5.77 6.74 -8.41
CA PHE A 116 4.94 5.82 -7.64
C PHE A 116 3.49 6.31 -7.50
N GLN A 117 3.29 7.62 -7.36
CA GLN A 117 1.96 8.23 -7.34
C GLN A 117 1.26 8.11 -8.70
N GLY A 118 1.97 8.36 -9.81
CA GLY A 118 1.43 8.13 -11.16
C GLY A 118 0.99 6.67 -11.37
N PHE A 119 1.84 5.73 -10.95
CA PHE A 119 1.51 4.30 -10.93
C PHE A 119 0.22 4.00 -10.16
N CYS A 120 0.11 4.48 -8.91
CA CYS A 120 -1.07 4.24 -8.08
C CYS A 120 -2.33 4.87 -8.68
N ASN A 121 -2.24 6.08 -9.21
CA ASN A 121 -3.37 6.78 -9.81
C ASN A 121 -3.93 6.02 -11.01
N ASP A 122 -3.08 5.64 -11.96
CA ASP A 122 -3.51 4.92 -13.15
C ASP A 122 -4.05 3.52 -12.80
N LEU A 123 -3.36 2.82 -11.88
CA LEU A 123 -3.77 1.50 -11.41
C LEU A 123 -5.14 1.55 -10.72
N PHE A 124 -5.35 2.46 -9.77
CA PHE A 124 -6.63 2.53 -9.04
C PHE A 124 -7.77 3.06 -9.91
N ASN A 125 -7.49 3.93 -10.88
CA ASN A 125 -8.50 4.35 -11.86
C ASN A 125 -8.97 3.16 -12.72
N LEU A 126 -8.02 2.37 -13.25
CA LEU A 126 -8.34 1.14 -14.00
C LEU A 126 -9.12 0.15 -13.15
N LEU A 127 -8.68 -0.10 -11.91
CA LEU A 127 -9.38 -1.01 -11.02
C LEU A 127 -10.79 -0.50 -10.71
N GLY A 128 -10.94 0.80 -10.47
CA GLY A 128 -12.22 1.46 -10.31
C GLY A 128 -13.15 1.10 -11.46
N ASN A 129 -12.74 1.39 -12.71
CA ASN A 129 -13.50 1.10 -13.92
C ASN A 129 -13.78 -0.40 -14.12
N LEU A 130 -12.75 -1.25 -14.07
CA LEU A 130 -12.85 -2.68 -14.40
C LEU A 130 -13.54 -3.51 -13.32
N MET A 131 -13.58 -3.03 -12.09
CA MET A 131 -14.19 -3.74 -10.96
C MET A 131 -15.54 -3.15 -10.51
N GLN A 132 -16.05 -2.05 -11.09
CA GLN A 132 -17.32 -1.40 -10.67
C GLN A 132 -18.48 -2.37 -10.45
N TRP A 133 -18.73 -3.28 -11.40
CA TRP A 133 -19.82 -4.26 -11.32
C TRP A 133 -19.54 -5.37 -10.30
N LYS A 134 -18.26 -5.72 -10.08
CA LYS A 134 -17.83 -6.80 -9.19
C LYS A 134 -17.92 -6.39 -7.71
N PHE A 135 -17.97 -5.08 -7.43
CA PHE A 135 -18.22 -4.57 -6.08
C PHE A 135 -19.67 -4.73 -5.60
N ARG A 136 -20.63 -4.92 -6.52
CA ARG A 136 -22.07 -4.98 -6.22
C ARG A 136 -22.54 -6.32 -5.65
N PHE A 137 -21.74 -7.38 -5.73
CA PHE A 137 -22.03 -8.66 -5.07
C PHE A 137 -21.52 -8.66 -3.63
N SER A 138 -22.27 -9.33 -2.74
CA SER A 138 -21.84 -9.61 -1.37
C SER A 138 -20.58 -10.49 -1.40
N MET A 139 -19.41 -9.86 -1.49
CA MET A 139 -18.10 -10.52 -1.39
C MET A 139 -17.80 -10.86 0.07
N LEU A 140 -18.63 -11.70 0.69
CA LEU A 140 -18.30 -12.34 1.97
C LEU A 140 -17.14 -13.34 1.84
N VAL A 141 -16.67 -13.61 0.61
CA VAL A 141 -15.59 -14.56 0.34
C VAL A 141 -14.30 -13.83 -0.05
N LYS A 142 -13.40 -13.63 0.92
CA LYS A 142 -12.05 -13.04 0.71
C LYS A 142 -11.28 -13.68 -0.44
N LYS A 143 -11.42 -15.01 -0.61
CA LYS A 143 -10.81 -15.78 -1.70
C LYS A 143 -11.34 -15.38 -3.08
N LEU A 144 -12.65 -15.11 -3.20
CA LEU A 144 -13.24 -14.67 -4.45
C LEU A 144 -12.74 -13.28 -4.83
N LEU A 145 -12.68 -12.36 -3.85
CA LEU A 145 -12.12 -11.04 -4.06
C LEU A 145 -10.67 -11.12 -4.56
N TYR A 146 -9.84 -11.93 -3.90
CA TYR A 146 -8.45 -12.14 -4.29
C TYR A 146 -8.33 -12.67 -5.73
N ASN A 147 -9.13 -13.69 -6.10
CA ASN A 147 -9.13 -14.24 -7.46
C ASN A 147 -9.56 -13.19 -8.50
N MET A 148 -10.56 -12.36 -8.19
CA MET A 148 -11.00 -11.28 -9.07
C MET A 148 -9.93 -10.20 -9.22
N THR A 149 -9.27 -9.82 -8.13
CA THR A 149 -8.13 -8.89 -8.14
C THR A 149 -7.02 -9.44 -9.00
N THR A 150 -6.60 -10.69 -8.77
CA THR A 150 -5.56 -11.38 -9.56
C THR A 150 -5.89 -11.34 -11.04
N LYS A 151 -7.11 -11.74 -11.44
CA LYS A 151 -7.52 -11.71 -12.85
C LYS A 151 -7.50 -10.30 -13.44
N THR A 152 -7.93 -9.30 -12.68
CA THR A 152 -7.99 -7.92 -13.17
C THR A 152 -6.58 -7.34 -13.33
N VAL A 153 -5.68 -7.59 -12.37
CA VAL A 153 -4.27 -7.20 -12.47
C VAL A 153 -3.60 -7.92 -13.64
N HIS A 154 -3.86 -9.22 -13.81
CA HIS A 154 -3.39 -9.98 -14.96
C HIS A 154 -3.80 -9.32 -16.28
N ASP A 155 -5.10 -9.05 -16.46
CA ASP A 155 -5.61 -8.39 -17.66
C ASP A 155 -4.92 -7.03 -17.88
N ILE A 156 -4.77 -6.22 -16.82
CA ILE A 156 -4.06 -4.92 -16.88
C ILE A 156 -2.62 -5.10 -17.37
N LEU A 157 -1.91 -6.14 -16.95
CA LEU A 157 -0.50 -6.34 -17.28
C LEU A 157 -0.24 -7.06 -18.60
N THR A 158 -1.15 -7.91 -19.07
CA THR A 158 -0.89 -8.80 -20.22
C THR A 158 -1.76 -8.51 -21.45
N LYS A 159 -3.01 -8.05 -21.27
CA LYS A 159 -3.96 -7.90 -22.38
C LYS A 159 -3.53 -6.85 -23.41
N SER A 160 -3.37 -7.23 -24.67
CA SER A 160 -2.91 -6.32 -25.73
C SER A 160 -3.96 -5.28 -26.13
N GLU A 161 -5.22 -5.71 -26.26
CA GLU A 161 -6.30 -4.91 -26.84
C GLU A 161 -7.44 -4.69 -25.85
N TRP A 162 -7.96 -3.46 -25.81
CA TRP A 162 -9.13 -3.11 -25.01
C TRP A 162 -10.20 -2.47 -25.89
N LYS A 163 -11.47 -2.67 -25.52
CA LYS A 163 -12.59 -2.03 -26.22
C LYS A 163 -12.53 -0.50 -26.13
N ASP A 164 -12.05 0.02 -24.99
CA ASP A 164 -11.89 1.43 -24.74
C ASP A 164 -10.41 1.82 -24.85
N ILE A 165 -10.11 2.74 -25.77
CA ILE A 165 -8.76 3.25 -26.03
C ILE A 165 -8.18 3.94 -24.79
N SER A 166 -8.99 4.60 -23.98
CA SER A 166 -8.54 5.25 -22.75
C SER A 166 -8.06 4.22 -21.72
N VAL A 167 -8.80 3.11 -21.57
CA VAL A 167 -8.43 1.97 -20.73
C VAL A 167 -7.15 1.32 -21.24
N GLN A 168 -7.00 1.17 -22.56
CA GLN A 168 -5.78 0.64 -23.16
C GLN A 168 -4.55 1.50 -22.84
N LYS A 169 -4.65 2.82 -23.03
CA LYS A 169 -3.57 3.77 -22.74
C LYS A 169 -3.17 3.74 -21.26
N ALA A 170 -4.16 3.72 -20.37
CA ALA A 170 -3.91 3.63 -18.93
C ALA A 170 -3.26 2.29 -18.56
N ALA A 171 -3.70 1.16 -19.13
CA ALA A 171 -3.08 -0.15 -18.88
C ALA A 171 -1.61 -0.18 -19.33
N TRP A 172 -1.30 0.41 -20.50
CA TRP A 172 0.08 0.57 -20.96
C TRP A 172 0.92 1.46 -20.05
N SER A 173 0.34 2.55 -19.53
CA SER A 173 1.01 3.42 -18.56
C SER A 173 1.37 2.65 -17.29
N VAL A 174 0.41 1.89 -16.73
CA VAL A 174 0.64 1.03 -15.55
C VAL A 174 1.78 0.03 -15.80
N ARG A 175 1.84 -0.60 -16.98
CA ARG A 175 2.93 -1.52 -17.33
C ARG A 175 4.30 -0.83 -17.33
N LYS A 176 4.39 0.34 -17.95
CA LYS A 176 5.65 1.11 -17.99
C LYS A 176 6.10 1.51 -16.59
N TYR A 177 5.17 1.93 -15.74
CA TYR A 177 5.45 2.20 -14.34
C TYR A 177 5.91 0.95 -13.59
N ALA A 178 5.18 -0.16 -13.71
CA ALA A 178 5.51 -1.42 -13.06
C ALA A 178 6.91 -1.92 -13.47
N GLU A 179 7.27 -1.82 -14.74
CA GLU A 179 8.61 -2.17 -15.24
C GLU A 179 9.71 -1.26 -14.66
N LYS A 180 9.46 0.06 -14.65
CA LYS A 180 10.42 1.04 -14.15
C LYS A 180 10.65 0.87 -12.64
N LEU A 181 9.58 0.78 -11.87
CA LEU A 181 9.59 0.49 -10.44
C LEU A 181 10.14 -0.91 -10.16
N GLY A 182 9.91 -1.87 -11.05
CA GLY A 182 10.36 -3.25 -10.90
C GLY A 182 9.43 -4.07 -10.00
N TYR A 183 8.12 -3.87 -10.11
CA TYR A 183 7.11 -4.65 -9.39
C TYR A 183 6.57 -5.80 -10.22
N SER A 184 6.48 -6.97 -9.58
CA SER A 184 5.87 -8.17 -10.15
C SER A 184 4.34 -8.07 -10.15
N GLU A 185 3.71 -8.90 -10.98
CA GLU A 185 2.25 -9.08 -10.95
C GLU A 185 1.74 -9.48 -9.56
N GLN A 186 2.50 -10.31 -8.83
CA GLN A 186 2.16 -10.73 -7.48
C GLN A 186 2.18 -9.54 -6.50
N TRP A 187 3.23 -8.71 -6.55
CA TRP A 187 3.33 -7.51 -5.70
C TRP A 187 2.15 -6.56 -5.93
N ILE A 188 1.80 -6.32 -7.20
CA ILE A 188 0.69 -5.45 -7.59
C ILE A 188 -0.64 -6.05 -7.10
N THR A 189 -0.80 -7.37 -7.24
CA THR A 189 -2.00 -8.09 -6.76
C THR A 189 -2.17 -7.95 -5.25
N ASP A 190 -1.13 -8.18 -4.45
CA ASP A 190 -1.19 -8.11 -2.98
C ASP A 190 -1.47 -6.68 -2.49
N PHE A 191 -0.86 -5.68 -3.14
CA PHE A 191 -1.10 -4.27 -2.83
C PHE A 191 -2.55 -3.88 -3.12
N VAL A 192 -3.04 -4.19 -4.31
CA VAL A 192 -4.40 -3.86 -4.75
C VAL A 192 -5.43 -4.60 -3.92
N TYR A 193 -5.22 -5.89 -3.64
CA TYR A 193 -6.14 -6.69 -2.87
C TYR A 193 -6.39 -6.08 -1.49
N ASN A 194 -5.33 -5.66 -0.80
CA ASN A 194 -5.46 -5.00 0.50
C ASN A 194 -6.20 -3.66 0.39
N VAL A 195 -5.85 -2.79 -0.55
CA VAL A 195 -6.58 -1.51 -0.75
C VAL A 195 -8.06 -1.75 -1.01
N VAL A 196 -8.39 -2.69 -1.89
CA VAL A 196 -9.77 -3.01 -2.28
C VAL A 196 -10.56 -3.61 -1.11
N LEU A 197 -9.96 -4.54 -0.37
CA LEU A 197 -10.59 -5.15 0.80
C LEU A 197 -10.93 -4.08 1.84
N LEU A 198 -9.97 -3.22 2.17
CA LEU A 198 -10.12 -2.16 3.15
C LEU A 198 -11.13 -1.10 2.71
N ALA A 199 -11.13 -0.71 1.42
CA ALA A 199 -12.10 0.26 0.89
C ALA A 199 -13.53 -0.23 1.06
N LYS A 200 -13.77 -1.55 0.90
CA LYS A 200 -15.09 -2.15 1.16
C LYS A 200 -15.42 -2.18 2.65
N GLU A 201 -14.45 -2.51 3.50
CA GLU A 201 -14.65 -2.50 4.95
C GLU A 201 -14.97 -1.10 5.47
N ASP A 202 -14.29 -0.07 4.98
CA ASP A 202 -14.54 1.33 5.30
C ASP A 202 -15.93 1.78 4.82
N GLN A 203 -16.32 1.46 3.59
CA GLN A 203 -17.68 1.72 3.09
C GLN A 203 -18.76 1.06 3.96
N LYS A 204 -18.54 -0.19 4.40
CA LYS A 204 -19.49 -0.90 5.28
C LYS A 204 -19.59 -0.22 6.65
N LYS A 205 -18.48 0.24 7.23
CA LYS A 205 -18.46 0.97 8.50
C LYS A 205 -19.24 2.28 8.40
N GLU A 206 -19.06 3.04 7.33
CA GLU A 206 -19.78 4.31 7.10
C GLU A 206 -21.29 4.09 6.91
N LEU A 207 -21.69 3.06 6.15
CA LEU A 207 -23.11 2.70 5.98
C LEU A 207 -23.78 2.27 7.29
N LYS A 208 -23.05 1.63 8.21
CA LYS A 208 -23.57 1.29 9.54
C LYS A 208 -23.78 2.54 10.40
N LYS A 209 -22.77 3.42 10.48
CA LYS A 209 -22.87 4.68 11.23
C LYS A 209 -24.06 5.53 10.77
N ASN A 210 -24.29 5.63 9.46
CA ASN A 210 -25.40 6.41 8.91
C ASN A 210 -26.79 5.79 9.14
N LYS A 211 -26.88 4.52 9.54
CA LYS A 211 -28.14 3.86 9.92
C LYS A 211 -28.43 3.98 11.42
N GLU A 212 -27.40 4.22 12.22
CA GLU A 212 -27.46 4.35 13.68
C GLU A 212 -27.57 5.82 14.13
N ALA A 213 -27.40 6.77 13.21
CA ALA A 213 -27.56 8.22 13.39
C ALA A 213 -28.93 8.68 12.87
#